data_AF-A0A2J4XY43-F1
#
_entry.id   AF-A0A2J4XY43-F1
#
_cell.length_a   1.000
_cell.length_b   1.000
_cell.length_c   1.000
_cell.angle_alpha   90.00
_cell.angle_beta   90.00
_cell.angle_gamma   90.00
#
_symmetry.space_group_name_H-M   'P 1'
#
loop_
_entity.id
_entity.type
_entity.pdbx_description
1 polymer ?
#
loop_
_entity_poly.entity_id
_entity_poly.type
_entity_poly.pdbx_seq_one_letter_code
_entity_poly.pdbx_strand_id
1 'polypeptide(L)'
;MATGNAPRGFPRVLQWLLAGLMLIIGLAIGILGAKLASVGGTFYFAIMGLVMVIAAVLIFRSRRGGIILYAIAFIASIVWAISDAGWTYWPLFSRLFALGVLAFLAALVWPFLSRQPAKKGPAFGLAAVLAVVLLVSFGWMFKSQPLVSASEAVPVKPVAAGEQQKNWAHWGNTTHGDRFAALDQINKQNVDQLQVAWAVSIHI
;
A
#
# COMPACT_ATOMS: atom_id res chain seq x y z
N MET A 1 -32.89 -36.16 2.18
CA MET A 1 -31.93 -35.14 1.72
C MET A 1 -32.56 -33.77 1.89
N ALA A 2 -32.04 -32.96 2.81
CA ALA A 2 -32.20 -31.51 2.84
C ALA A 2 -31.00 -30.93 3.63
N THR A 3 -30.37 -29.94 3.05
CA THR A 3 -29.05 -29.38 3.30
C THR A 3 -29.01 -28.40 4.49
N GLY A 4 -27.82 -28.24 5.06
CA GLY A 4 -27.42 -26.91 5.55
C GLY A 4 -27.14 -26.77 7.04
N ASN A 5 -26.25 -27.58 7.61
CA ASN A 5 -25.49 -27.14 8.78
C ASN A 5 -24.62 -25.95 8.37
N ALA A 6 -25.16 -24.73 8.45
CA ALA A 6 -24.34 -23.53 8.35
C ALA A 6 -23.28 -23.62 9.45
N PRO A 7 -21.98 -23.63 9.12
CA PRO A 7 -20.93 -23.89 10.09
C PRO A 7 -20.89 -22.72 11.08
N ARG A 8 -21.40 -22.95 12.29
CA ARG A 8 -21.33 -21.99 13.42
C ARG A 8 -19.88 -21.57 13.76
N GLY A 9 -18.87 -22.18 13.13
CA GLY A 9 -17.45 -21.86 13.26
C GLY A 9 -16.92 -20.77 12.33
N PHE A 10 -17.51 -20.54 11.14
CA PHE A 10 -16.99 -19.58 10.15
C PHE A 10 -16.78 -18.14 10.69
N PRO A 11 -17.74 -17.51 11.39
CA PRO A 11 -17.54 -16.16 11.92
C PRO A 11 -16.51 -16.09 13.04
N ARG A 12 -16.33 -17.18 13.81
CA ARG A 12 -15.27 -17.25 14.83
C ARG A 12 -13.90 -17.34 14.18
N VAL A 13 -13.74 -18.17 13.15
CA VAL A 13 -12.47 -18.26 12.40
C VAL A 13 -12.09 -16.91 11.81
N LEU A 14 -13.06 -16.21 11.20
CA LEU A 14 -12.82 -14.88 10.63
C LEU A 14 -12.42 -13.84 11.68
N GLN A 15 -13.07 -13.85 12.84
CA GLN A 15 -12.73 -12.98 13.97
C GLN A 15 -11.30 -13.24 14.48
N TRP A 16 -10.91 -14.51 14.63
CA TRP A 16 -9.58 -14.89 15.09
C TRP A 16 -8.51 -14.55 14.06
N LEU A 17 -8.81 -14.75 12.78
CA LEU A 17 -7.94 -14.36 11.67
C LEU A 17 -7.72 -12.84 11.65
N LEU A 18 -8.78 -12.04 11.77
CA LEU A 18 -8.69 -10.58 11.86
C LEU A 18 -7.83 -10.15 13.06
N ALA A 19 -8.11 -10.68 14.25
CA ALA A 19 -7.39 -10.33 15.46
C ALA A 19 -5.91 -10.74 15.38
N GLY A 20 -5.61 -11.93 14.82
CA GLY A 20 -4.24 -12.40 14.59
C GLY A 20 -3.48 -11.50 13.60
N LEU A 21 -4.09 -11.16 12.47
CA LEU A 21 -3.51 -10.24 11.48
C LEU A 21 -3.24 -8.86 12.09
N MET A 22 -4.22 -8.29 12.78
CA MET A 22 -4.06 -7.00 13.45
C MET A 22 -2.97 -7.02 14.51
N LEU A 23 -2.83 -8.12 15.25
CA LEU A 23 -1.77 -8.27 16.25
C LEU A 23 -0.39 -8.32 15.59
N ILE A 24 -0.20 -9.17 14.58
CA ILE A 24 1.09 -9.34 13.90
C ILE A 24 1.51 -8.04 13.20
N ILE A 25 0.60 -7.46 12.42
CA ILE A 25 0.85 -6.21 11.69
C ILE A 25 1.06 -5.05 12.68
N GLY A 26 0.26 -4.98 13.74
CA GLY A 26 0.36 -3.96 14.77
C GLY A 26 1.70 -4.01 15.52
N LEU A 27 2.18 -5.21 15.86
CA LEU A 27 3.50 -5.39 16.46
C LEU A 27 4.62 -5.00 15.48
N ALA A 28 4.56 -5.47 14.24
CA ALA A 28 5.57 -5.15 13.23
C ALA A 28 5.69 -3.64 13.00
N ILE A 29 4.56 -2.97 12.72
CA ILE A 29 4.53 -1.51 12.46
C ILE A 29 4.83 -0.73 13.75
N GLY A 30 4.38 -1.19 14.91
CA GLY A 30 4.64 -0.54 16.19
C GLY A 30 6.13 -0.55 16.56
N ILE A 31 6.79 -1.71 16.45
CA ILE A 31 8.22 -1.85 16.76
C ILE A 31 9.08 -1.07 15.76
N LEU A 32 8.82 -1.24 14.45
CA LEU A 32 9.54 -0.50 13.41
C LEU A 32 9.27 1.01 13.50
N GLY A 33 8.04 1.40 13.84
CA GLY A 33 7.64 2.78 14.06
C GLY A 33 8.31 3.42 15.28
N ALA A 34 8.48 2.68 16.37
CA ALA A 34 9.22 3.15 17.54
C ALA A 34 10.70 3.38 17.21
N LYS A 35 11.31 2.49 16.42
CA LYS A 35 12.66 2.69 15.89
C LYS A 35 12.73 3.89 14.92
N LEU A 36 11.73 4.07 14.08
CA LEU A 36 11.69 5.20 13.15
C LEU A 36 11.61 6.53 13.92
N ALA A 37 10.80 6.58 14.97
CA ALA A 37 10.67 7.74 15.85
C ALA A 37 11.99 8.09 16.56
N SER A 38 12.79 7.09 16.97
CA SER A 38 14.09 7.35 17.61
C SER A 38 15.12 7.99 16.69
N VAL A 39 14.94 7.90 15.37
CA VAL A 39 15.81 8.48 14.34
C VAL A 39 15.25 9.83 13.82
N GLY A 40 14.23 10.38 14.49
CA GLY A 40 13.61 11.66 14.12
C GLY A 40 12.48 11.56 13.09
N GLY A 41 12.00 10.34 12.81
CA GLY A 41 10.83 10.12 11.96
C GLY A 41 9.50 10.32 12.67
N THR A 42 8.41 9.98 11.99
CA THR A 42 7.05 10.13 12.51
C THR A 42 6.71 9.12 13.61
N PHE A 43 6.13 9.61 14.70
CA PHE A 43 5.58 8.77 15.80
C PHE A 43 4.27 8.07 15.42
N TYR A 44 3.67 8.45 14.29
CA TYR A 44 2.36 7.96 13.87
C TYR A 44 2.30 6.42 13.77
N PHE A 45 3.33 5.79 13.20
CA PHE A 45 3.37 4.34 13.04
C PHE A 45 3.44 3.60 14.39
N ALA A 46 4.15 4.16 15.38
CA ALA A 46 4.21 3.58 16.72
C ALA A 46 2.83 3.62 17.39
N ILE A 47 2.15 4.77 17.30
CA ILE A 47 0.79 4.96 17.85
C ILE A 47 -0.20 4.02 17.16
N MET A 48 -0.18 3.97 15.83
CA MET A 48 -1.09 3.10 15.06
C MET A 48 -0.86 1.62 15.37
N GLY A 49 0.40 1.19 15.48
CA GLY A 49 0.75 -0.17 15.89
C GLY A 49 0.20 -0.53 17.27
N LEU A 50 0.35 0.36 18.25
CA LEU A 50 -0.21 0.18 19.59
C LEU A 50 -1.75 0.07 19.55
N VAL A 51 -2.41 0.95 18.81
CA VAL A 51 -3.88 0.91 18.66
C VAL A 51 -4.34 -0.39 18.03
N MET A 52 -3.62 -0.90 17.02
CA MET A 52 -3.92 -2.19 16.39
C MET A 52 -3.78 -3.35 17.37
N VAL A 53 -2.75 -3.36 18.22
CA VAL A 53 -2.57 -4.39 19.26
C VAL A 53 -3.71 -4.34 20.27
N ILE A 54 -4.08 -3.16 20.76
CA ILE A 54 -5.20 -3.00 21.70
C ILE A 54 -6.52 -3.46 21.06
N ALA A 55 -6.77 -3.05 19.82
CA ALA A 55 -7.95 -3.46 19.07
C ALA A 55 -8.00 -4.98 18.86
N ALA A 56 -6.87 -5.61 18.51
CA ALA A 56 -6.76 -7.06 18.36
C ALA A 56 -7.10 -7.81 19.66
N VAL A 57 -6.55 -7.37 20.80
CA VAL A 57 -6.84 -7.95 22.12
C VAL A 57 -8.32 -7.81 22.46
N LEU A 58 -8.93 -6.65 22.19
CA LEU A 58 -10.37 -6.44 22.42
C LEU A 58 -11.23 -7.33 21.51
N ILE A 59 -10.82 -7.53 20.25
CA ILE A 59 -11.52 -8.42 19.30
C ILE A 59 -11.37 -9.88 19.74
N PHE A 60 -10.21 -10.34 20.22
CA PHE A 60 -10.07 -11.68 20.82
C PHE A 60 -11.02 -11.89 22.00
N ARG A 61 -11.21 -10.85 22.83
CA ARG A 61 -12.19 -10.86 23.94
C ARG A 61 -13.65 -10.68 23.48
N SER A 62 -13.90 -10.69 22.17
CA SER A 62 -15.22 -10.52 21.54
C SER A 62 -15.91 -9.21 21.98
N ARG A 63 -15.13 -8.15 22.19
CA ARG A 63 -15.62 -6.82 22.58
C ARG A 63 -15.74 -5.90 21.35
N ARG A 64 -16.92 -5.31 21.17
CA ARG A 64 -17.19 -4.33 20.09
C ARG A 64 -16.25 -3.12 20.11
N GLY A 65 -15.74 -2.76 21.29
CA GLY A 65 -14.81 -1.65 21.46
C GLY A 65 -13.55 -1.77 20.60
N GLY A 66 -13.09 -3.00 20.29
CA GLY A 66 -11.92 -3.20 19.43
C GLY A 66 -12.18 -2.74 17.98
N ILE A 67 -13.38 -3.01 17.45
CA ILE A 67 -13.71 -2.58 16.09
C ILE A 67 -13.93 -1.07 16.03
N ILE A 68 -14.60 -0.49 17.04
CA ILE A 68 -14.80 0.97 17.13
C ILE A 68 -13.47 1.69 17.22
N LEU A 69 -12.56 1.20 18.09
CA LEU A 69 -11.23 1.76 18.24
C LEU A 69 -10.45 1.75 16.92
N TYR A 70 -10.47 0.61 16.21
CA TYR A 70 -9.81 0.49 14.93
C TYR A 70 -10.43 1.40 13.86
N ALA A 71 -11.76 1.53 13.84
CA ALA A 71 -12.45 2.41 12.89
C ALA A 71 -12.06 3.88 13.10
N ILE A 72 -12.02 4.35 14.35
CA ILE A 72 -11.58 5.71 14.68
C ILE A 72 -10.11 5.91 14.26
N ALA A 73 -9.26 4.93 14.54
CA ALA A 73 -7.84 4.98 14.16
C ALA A 73 -7.64 4.98 12.63
N PHE A 74 -8.47 4.25 11.89
CA PHE A 74 -8.43 4.26 10.43
C PHE A 74 -8.85 5.62 9.86
N ILE A 75 -9.88 6.26 10.41
CA ILE A 75 -10.27 7.62 10.01
C ILE A 75 -9.12 8.60 10.30
N ALA A 76 -8.49 8.51 11.48
CA ALA A 76 -7.32 9.30 11.79
C ALA A 76 -6.15 9.04 10.81
N SER A 77 -5.99 7.78 10.36
CA SER A 77 -4.97 7.41 9.36
C SER A 77 -5.21 8.07 8.01
N ILE A 78 -6.48 8.19 7.58
CA ILE A 78 -6.84 8.88 6.34
C ILE A 78 -6.43 10.35 6.43
N VAL A 79 -6.80 11.04 7.52
CA VAL A 79 -6.45 12.46 7.73
C VAL A 79 -4.93 12.64 7.78
N TRP A 80 -4.23 11.79 8.53
CA TRP A 80 -2.78 11.83 8.63
C TRP A 80 -2.10 11.60 7.28
N ALA A 81 -2.51 10.58 6.52
CA ALA A 81 -1.92 10.26 5.23
C ALA A 81 -2.10 11.39 4.22
N ILE A 82 -3.25 12.07 4.22
CA ILE A 82 -3.50 13.25 3.38
C ILE A 82 -2.62 14.42 3.82
N SER A 83 -2.44 14.65 5.13
CA SER A 83 -1.58 15.73 5.62
C SER A 83 -0.09 15.50 5.32
N ASP A 84 0.37 14.25 5.34
CA ASP A 84 1.77 13.87 5.15
C ASP A 84 2.17 13.79 3.67
N ALA A 85 1.27 13.24 2.85
CA ALA A 85 1.56 12.85 1.47
C ALA A 85 0.75 13.63 0.41
N GLY A 86 -0.20 14.46 0.84
CA GLY A 86 -1.13 15.17 -0.04
C GLY A 86 -2.08 14.23 -0.78
N TRP A 87 -2.53 14.65 -1.96
CA TRP A 87 -3.45 13.90 -2.82
C TRP A 87 -2.75 13.01 -3.86
N THR A 88 -1.52 12.59 -3.56
CA THR A 88 -0.73 11.75 -4.47
C THR A 88 -1.10 10.27 -4.30
N TYR A 89 -1.38 9.57 -5.41
CA TYR A 89 -1.90 8.21 -5.38
C TYR A 89 -0.97 7.21 -4.67
N TRP A 90 0.29 7.12 -5.09
CA TRP A 90 1.23 6.12 -4.56
C TRP A 90 1.49 6.26 -3.06
N PRO A 91 1.76 7.46 -2.54
CA PRO A 91 1.93 7.67 -1.11
C PRO A 91 0.67 7.38 -0.29
N LEU A 92 -0.53 7.70 -0.79
CA LEU A 92 -1.79 7.37 -0.13
C LEU A 92 -2.06 5.86 -0.14
N PHE A 93 -1.86 5.21 -1.28
CA PHE A 93 -2.07 3.77 -1.45
C PHE A 93 -1.20 2.96 -0.49
N SER A 94 0.10 3.27 -0.40
CA SER A 94 1.03 2.55 0.48
C SER A 94 0.72 2.70 1.97
N ARG A 95 0.16 3.85 2.38
CA ARG A 95 -0.21 4.13 3.78
C ARG A 95 -1.56 3.54 4.18
N LEU A 96 -2.54 3.58 3.27
CA LEU A 96 -3.94 3.31 3.60
C LEU A 96 -4.45 1.95 3.15
N PHE A 97 -3.89 1.34 2.09
CA PHE A 97 -4.49 0.14 1.49
C PHE A 97 -4.53 -1.04 2.47
N ALA A 98 -3.41 -1.36 3.13
CA ALA A 98 -3.34 -2.44 4.10
C ALA A 98 -4.27 -2.20 5.31
N LEU A 99 -4.34 -0.97 5.80
CA LEU A 99 -5.25 -0.59 6.89
C LEU A 99 -6.73 -0.66 6.44
N GLY A 100 -7.01 -0.28 5.18
CA GLY A 100 -8.33 -0.36 4.59
C GLY A 100 -8.82 -1.80 4.45
N VAL A 101 -7.95 -2.74 4.07
CA VAL A 101 -8.26 -4.18 4.03
C VAL A 101 -8.65 -4.68 5.42
N LEU A 102 -7.89 -4.33 6.45
CA LEU A 102 -8.23 -4.68 7.83
C LEU A 102 -9.54 -4.02 8.30
N ALA A 103 -9.82 -2.77 7.87
CA ALA A 103 -11.07 -2.07 8.18
C ALA A 103 -12.28 -2.75 7.52
N PHE A 104 -12.10 -3.20 6.28
CA PHE A 104 -13.10 -3.99 5.57
C PHE A 104 -13.40 -5.32 6.28
N LEU A 105 -12.35 -6.06 6.67
CA LEU A 105 -12.52 -7.30 7.45
C LEU A 105 -13.19 -7.03 8.81
N ALA A 106 -12.84 -5.92 9.47
CA ALA A 106 -13.46 -5.51 10.72
C ALA A 106 -14.95 -5.16 10.56
N ALA A 107 -15.33 -4.52 9.45
CA ALA A 107 -16.73 -4.25 9.11
C ALA A 107 -17.53 -5.56 8.85
N LEU A 108 -16.91 -6.56 8.22
CA LEU A 108 -17.53 -7.89 8.04
C LEU A 108 -17.70 -8.65 9.36
N VAL A 109 -16.76 -8.50 10.29
CA VAL A 109 -16.80 -9.16 11.61
C VAL A 109 -17.78 -8.47 12.58
N TRP A 110 -18.00 -7.16 12.41
CA TRP A 110 -18.90 -6.34 13.24
C TRP A 110 -20.27 -6.98 13.57
N PRO A 111 -21.09 -7.43 12.60
CA PRO A 111 -22.42 -7.99 12.89
C PRO A 111 -22.38 -9.26 13.74
N PHE A 112 -21.25 -9.98 13.75
CA PHE A 112 -21.10 -11.24 14.50
C PHE A 112 -20.63 -11.04 15.95
N LEU A 113 -20.05 -9.88 16.28
CA LEU A 113 -19.70 -9.51 17.67
C LEU A 113 -20.89 -8.92 18.44
N SER A 114 -22.05 -8.79 17.81
CA SER A 114 -23.24 -8.23 18.43
C SER A 114 -24.07 -9.28 19.17
N ARG A 115 -24.17 -9.19 20.50
CA ARG A 115 -25.07 -10.01 21.33
C ARG A 115 -26.57 -9.71 21.16
N GLN A 116 -26.90 -8.53 20.67
CA GLN A 116 -28.28 -8.14 20.30
C GLN A 116 -28.45 -8.24 18.78
N PRO A 117 -29.68 -8.39 18.26
CA PRO A 117 -29.96 -8.33 16.84
C PRO A 117 -29.70 -6.90 16.34
N ALA A 118 -28.42 -6.56 16.15
CA ALA A 118 -28.02 -5.34 15.51
C ALA A 118 -28.50 -5.43 14.06
N LYS A 119 -29.15 -4.36 13.58
CA LYS A 119 -29.50 -4.23 12.17
C LYS A 119 -28.22 -4.45 11.36
N LYS A 120 -28.16 -5.55 10.63
CA LYS A 120 -26.97 -5.98 9.88
C LYS A 120 -26.70 -5.06 8.67
N GLY A 121 -27.73 -4.34 8.20
CA GLY A 121 -27.70 -3.43 7.05
C GLY A 121 -26.56 -2.41 7.05
N PRO A 122 -26.40 -1.55 8.08
CA PRO A 122 -25.34 -0.53 8.09
C PRO A 122 -23.92 -1.10 8.08
N ALA A 123 -23.66 -2.25 8.72
CA ALA A 123 -22.34 -2.88 8.73
C ALA A 123 -21.97 -3.43 7.35
N PHE A 124 -22.92 -4.11 6.68
CA PHE A 124 -22.71 -4.57 5.31
C PHE A 124 -22.65 -3.43 4.29
N GLY A 125 -23.37 -2.33 4.51
CA GLY A 125 -23.26 -1.11 3.71
C GLY A 125 -21.85 -0.50 3.80
N LEU A 126 -21.31 -0.36 5.00
CA LEU A 126 -19.94 0.12 5.19
C LEU A 126 -18.91 -0.83 4.57
N ALA A 127 -19.06 -2.15 4.76
CA ALA A 127 -18.20 -3.14 4.15
C ALA A 127 -18.24 -3.07 2.62
N ALA A 128 -19.43 -2.89 2.02
CA ALA A 128 -19.59 -2.74 0.58
C ALA A 128 -18.89 -1.48 0.05
N VAL A 129 -19.04 -0.34 0.74
CA VAL A 129 -18.35 0.90 0.38
C VAL A 129 -16.83 0.72 0.44
N LEU A 130 -16.32 0.13 1.53
CA LEU A 130 -14.88 -0.15 1.67
C LEU A 130 -14.38 -1.11 0.58
N ALA A 131 -15.15 -2.14 0.25
CA ALA A 131 -14.79 -3.07 -0.83
C ALA A 131 -14.68 -2.36 -2.18
N VAL A 132 -15.66 -1.52 -2.52
CA VAL A 132 -15.64 -0.74 -3.77
C VAL A 132 -14.44 0.19 -3.80
N VAL A 133 -14.18 0.93 -2.71
CA VAL A 133 -13.02 1.84 -2.62
C VAL A 133 -11.70 1.08 -2.77
N LEU A 134 -11.55 -0.07 -2.12
CA LEU A 134 -10.35 -0.91 -2.23
C LEU A 134 -10.16 -1.47 -3.64
N LEU A 135 -11.24 -1.95 -4.29
CA LEU A 135 -11.19 -2.47 -5.65
C LEU A 135 -10.84 -1.40 -6.68
N VAL A 136 -11.47 -0.22 -6.57
CA VAL A 136 -11.15 0.94 -7.42
C VAL A 136 -9.70 1.36 -7.22
N SER A 137 -9.24 1.46 -5.96
CA SER A 137 -7.85 1.80 -5.65
C SER A 137 -6.89 0.76 -6.24
N PHE A 138 -7.15 -0.53 -6.05
CA PHE A 138 -6.32 -1.61 -6.60
C PHE A 138 -6.26 -1.57 -8.13
N GLY A 139 -7.39 -1.37 -8.81
CA GLY A 139 -7.43 -1.22 -10.26
C GLY A 139 -6.64 0.00 -10.75
N TRP A 140 -6.65 1.10 -9.97
CA TRP A 140 -5.92 2.32 -10.31
C TRP A 140 -4.39 2.15 -10.28
N MET A 141 -3.87 1.14 -9.57
CA MET A 141 -2.45 0.81 -9.52
C MET A 141 -1.88 0.45 -10.91
N PHE A 142 -2.70 -0.13 -11.79
CA PHE A 142 -2.29 -0.54 -13.13
C PHE A 142 -2.34 0.59 -14.16
N LYS A 143 -2.89 1.75 -13.78
CA LYS A 143 -2.85 2.94 -14.62
C LYS A 143 -1.45 3.55 -14.52
N SER A 144 -0.79 3.78 -15.65
CA SER A 144 0.45 4.54 -15.67
C SER A 144 0.20 5.94 -15.09
N GLN A 145 0.89 6.26 -14.01
CA GLN A 145 0.90 7.58 -13.38
C GLN A 145 2.32 8.12 -13.52
N PRO A 146 2.58 9.07 -14.44
CA PRO A 146 3.90 9.69 -14.51
C PRO A 146 4.19 10.38 -13.17
N LEU A 147 5.21 9.90 -12.45
CA LEU A 147 5.67 10.51 -11.20
C LEU A 147 6.25 11.92 -11.44
N VAL A 148 6.70 12.17 -12.68
CA VAL A 148 7.16 13.45 -13.19
C VAL A 148 6.56 13.62 -14.58
N SER A 149 5.61 14.54 -14.72
CA SER A 149 5.22 15.05 -16.02
C SER A 149 6.14 16.22 -16.34
N ALA A 150 6.90 16.12 -17.44
CA ALA A 150 7.67 17.24 -17.93
C ALA A 150 6.69 18.37 -18.30
N SER A 151 6.61 19.41 -17.47
CA SER A 151 5.79 20.61 -17.72
C SER A 151 6.41 21.48 -18.80
N GLU A 152 7.72 21.33 -19.03
CA GLU A 152 8.48 22.06 -20.03
C GLU A 152 9.31 21.08 -20.85
N ALA A 153 9.56 21.45 -22.11
CA ALA A 153 10.49 20.74 -22.97
C ALA A 153 11.90 20.88 -22.37
N VAL A 154 12.36 19.88 -21.62
CA VAL A 154 13.73 19.85 -21.13
C VAL A 154 14.66 19.90 -22.36
N PRO A 155 15.53 20.91 -22.47
CA PRO A 155 16.45 20.99 -23.59
C PRO A 155 17.34 19.75 -23.57
N VAL A 156 17.42 19.06 -24.70
CA VAL A 156 18.38 17.97 -24.89
C VAL A 156 19.75 18.59 -24.71
N LYS A 157 20.45 18.24 -23.63
CA LYS A 157 21.85 18.65 -23.46
C LYS A 157 22.66 17.91 -24.51
N PRO A 158 23.26 18.61 -25.50
CA PRO A 158 24.12 17.95 -26.46
C PRO A 158 25.31 17.36 -25.71
N VAL A 159 25.76 16.18 -26.14
CA VAL A 159 26.95 15.55 -25.57
C VAL A 159 28.15 16.41 -25.96
N ALA A 160 28.94 16.84 -24.97
CA ALA A 160 30.13 17.64 -25.23
C ALA A 160 31.15 16.82 -26.04
N ALA A 161 31.81 17.47 -27.00
CA ALA A 161 32.82 16.81 -27.83
C ALA A 161 33.99 16.31 -26.95
N GLY A 162 34.24 15.00 -26.97
CA GLY A 162 35.26 14.35 -26.14
C GLY A 162 34.73 13.72 -24.85
N GLU A 163 33.50 14.02 -24.44
CA GLU A 163 32.84 13.43 -23.26
C GLU A 163 31.87 12.28 -23.64
N GLN A 164 31.87 11.84 -24.90
CA GLN A 164 31.06 10.71 -25.33
C GLN A 164 31.43 9.47 -24.54
N GLN A 165 30.43 8.91 -23.88
CA GLN A 165 30.63 7.71 -23.11
C GLN A 165 30.79 6.50 -24.03
N LYS A 166 31.89 5.75 -23.86
CA LYS A 166 32.16 4.57 -24.69
C LYS A 166 31.76 3.24 -24.04
N ASN A 167 31.83 3.16 -22.71
CA ASN A 167 31.59 1.92 -21.95
C ASN A 167 30.63 2.17 -20.78
N TRP A 168 29.86 1.13 -20.42
CA TRP A 168 29.01 1.11 -19.24
C TRP A 168 29.71 0.32 -18.12
N ALA A 169 30.50 0.99 -17.31
CA ALA A 169 31.40 0.34 -16.36
C ALA A 169 30.74 -0.01 -15.00
N HIS A 170 29.73 0.76 -14.58
CA HIS A 170 29.02 0.57 -13.31
C HIS A 170 27.55 0.25 -13.54
N TRP A 171 26.87 -0.43 -12.60
CA TRP A 171 25.44 -0.74 -12.74
C TRP A 171 24.58 0.50 -13.02
N GLY A 172 24.84 1.60 -12.30
CA GLY A 172 24.19 2.89 -12.54
C GLY A 172 24.94 3.80 -13.52
N ASN A 173 25.77 3.22 -14.38
CA ASN A 173 26.67 3.85 -15.34
C ASN A 173 27.86 4.62 -14.75
N THR A 174 27.60 5.59 -13.89
CA THR A 174 28.61 6.41 -13.21
C THR A 174 28.79 5.92 -11.77
N THR A 175 29.82 6.40 -11.08
CA THR A 175 30.00 6.17 -9.63
C THR A 175 28.88 6.79 -8.79
N HIS A 176 28.12 7.72 -9.36
CA HIS A 176 26.99 8.41 -8.72
C HIS A 176 25.66 7.71 -9.03
N GLY A 177 25.63 6.78 -10.00
CA GLY A 177 24.47 5.97 -10.30
C GLY A 177 23.41 6.66 -11.15
N ASP A 178 23.81 7.60 -11.99
CA ASP A 178 22.90 8.50 -12.72
C ASP A 178 22.04 7.79 -13.77
N ARG A 179 22.45 6.59 -14.22
CA ARG A 179 21.79 5.79 -15.28
C ARG A 179 21.60 6.58 -16.58
N PHE A 180 22.42 7.61 -16.80
CA PHE A 180 22.37 8.47 -17.98
C PHE A 180 23.54 8.12 -18.91
N ALA A 181 23.25 7.82 -20.18
CA ALA A 181 24.27 7.61 -21.20
C ALA A 181 24.55 8.93 -21.94
N ALA A 182 25.80 9.38 -21.93
CA ALA A 182 26.23 10.55 -22.71
C ALA A 182 26.46 10.15 -24.19
N LEU A 183 25.36 9.78 -24.86
CA LEU A 183 25.29 9.35 -26.26
C LEU A 183 24.05 9.98 -26.91
N ASP A 184 24.20 10.51 -28.12
CA ASP A 184 23.15 11.23 -28.86
C ASP A 184 22.79 10.60 -30.22
N GLN A 185 23.41 9.45 -30.54
CA GLN A 185 23.15 8.71 -31.78
C GLN A 185 21.69 8.26 -31.90
N ILE A 186 21.07 7.85 -30.79
CA ILE A 186 19.65 7.48 -30.71
C ILE A 186 18.90 8.62 -30.02
N ASN A 187 17.87 9.14 -30.67
CA ASN A 187 17.10 10.29 -30.22
C ASN A 187 15.62 10.15 -30.58
N LYS A 188 14.82 11.15 -30.22
CA LYS A 188 13.35 11.15 -30.41
C LYS A 188 12.93 11.06 -31.88
N GLN A 189 13.83 11.37 -32.81
CA GLN A 189 13.57 11.40 -34.25
C GLN A 189 13.89 10.07 -34.96
N ASN A 190 14.66 9.17 -34.33
CA ASN A 190 15.08 7.90 -34.96
C ASN A 190 14.90 6.66 -34.08
N VAL A 191 14.41 6.80 -32.84
CA VAL A 191 14.18 5.68 -31.92
C VAL A 191 13.18 4.64 -32.47
N ASP A 192 12.30 5.06 -33.36
CA ASP A 192 11.34 4.22 -34.07
C ASP A 192 11.97 3.33 -35.16
N GLN A 193 13.23 3.60 -35.54
CA GLN A 193 13.96 2.86 -36.58
C GLN A 193 14.87 1.76 -35.99
N LEU A 194 14.84 1.53 -34.69
CA LEU A 194 15.72 0.55 -34.04
C LEU A 194 15.39 -0.89 -34.45
N GLN A 195 16.43 -1.63 -34.81
CA GLN A 195 16.37 -3.05 -35.13
C GLN A 195 17.20 -3.86 -34.13
N VAL A 196 16.80 -5.11 -33.89
CA VAL A 196 17.54 -6.02 -33.01
C VAL A 196 18.88 -6.34 -33.66
N ALA A 197 19.98 -5.89 -33.06
CA ALA A 197 21.33 -6.17 -33.56
C ALA A 197 21.76 -7.62 -33.25
N TRP A 198 21.45 -8.12 -32.05
CA TRP A 198 21.72 -9.49 -31.59
C TRP A 198 20.91 -9.78 -30.33
N ALA A 199 20.75 -11.06 -29.99
CA ALA A 199 20.17 -11.52 -28.72
C ALA A 199 20.93 -12.75 -28.21
N VAL A 200 21.00 -12.92 -26.90
CA VAL A 200 21.63 -14.09 -26.25
C VAL A 200 20.67 -14.73 -25.26
N SER A 201 20.61 -16.06 -25.24
CA SER A 201 19.82 -16.82 -24.26
C SER A 201 20.72 -17.26 -23.11
N ILE A 202 20.38 -16.85 -21.89
CA ILE A 202 21.10 -17.21 -20.68
C ILE A 202 20.26 -18.23 -19.92
N HIS A 203 20.78 -19.45 -19.77
CA HIS A 203 20.20 -20.46 -18.89
C HIS A 203 20.80 -20.25 -17.49
N ILE A 204 19.94 -20.06 -16.50
CA ILE A 204 20.30 -19.87 -15.08
C ILE A 204 20.09 -21.18 -14.35
#